data_AF-A0A2E6C265-F1
#
_entry.id   AF-A0A2E6C265-F1
#
_cell.length_a   1.000
_cell.length_b   1.000
_cell.length_c   1.000
_cell.angle_alpha   90.00
_cell.angle_beta   90.00
_cell.angle_gamma   90.00
#
_symmetry.space_group_name_H-M   'P 1'
#
loop_
_entity.id
_entity.type
_entity.pdbx_description
1 polymer ?
#
loop_
_entity_poly.entity_id
_entity_poly.type
_entity_poly.pdbx_seq_one_letter_code
_entity_poly.pdbx_strand_id
1 'polypeptide(L)'
;MRQWKEKYYDKENSQVESKNNSGKTENKSKENTEIKPTHSESNLQHIGMNKVFIAAAFIGSILMVLGYSWGPEGCEDSTIFEGLGKMLIFMSLFGAVVNIFILFVSFSDKDFNSAVVLGWGVLHALCWFVAAAIASDALLSDAWCNGNGPSYDIGAGF
;
A
#
# COMPACT_ATOMS: atom_id res chain seq x y z
N MET A 1 18.32 -29.58 7.70
CA MET A 1 17.87 -29.04 9.01
C MET A 1 19.01 -28.61 9.96
N ARG A 2 20.23 -28.28 9.49
CA ARG A 2 21.31 -27.78 10.37
C ARG A 2 21.55 -26.25 10.25
N GLN A 3 21.33 -25.67 9.08
CA GLN A 3 21.61 -24.25 8.80
C GLN A 3 20.71 -23.23 9.53
N TRP A 4 19.53 -23.64 10.00
CA TRP A 4 18.64 -22.75 10.76
C TRP A 4 19.10 -22.44 12.18
N LYS A 5 19.96 -23.29 12.78
CA LYS A 5 20.32 -23.21 14.19
C LYS A 5 21.45 -22.20 14.43
N GLU A 6 22.37 -22.09 13.48
CA GLU A 6 23.50 -21.18 13.57
C GLU A 6 23.05 -19.70 13.58
N LYS A 7 21.98 -19.36 12.83
CA LYS A 7 21.49 -17.97 12.74
C LYS A 7 20.92 -17.42 14.06
N TYR A 8 20.49 -18.28 15.00
CA TYR A 8 19.87 -17.86 16.26
C TYR A 8 20.74 -18.07 17.49
N TYR A 9 21.67 -19.04 17.49
CA TYR A 9 22.56 -19.30 18.63
C TYR A 9 23.63 -18.22 18.82
N ASP A 10 24.15 -17.64 17.72
CA ASP A 10 25.20 -16.62 17.81
C ASP A 10 24.70 -15.28 18.38
N LYS A 11 23.39 -15.01 18.26
CA LYS A 11 22.78 -13.75 18.71
C LYS A 11 22.66 -13.67 20.24
N GLU A 12 22.52 -14.81 20.92
CA GLU A 12 22.29 -14.86 22.35
C GLU A 12 23.59 -14.72 23.16
N ASN A 13 24.70 -15.31 22.67
CA ASN A 13 26.01 -15.18 23.33
C ASN A 13 26.66 -13.80 23.16
N SER A 14 26.42 -13.14 22.03
CA SER A 14 26.97 -11.80 21.75
C SER A 14 26.40 -10.71 22.67
N GLN A 15 25.21 -10.95 23.24
CA GLN A 15 24.53 -10.00 24.11
C GLN A 15 25.00 -10.10 25.59
N VAL A 16 25.59 -11.24 25.98
CA VAL A 16 26.07 -11.49 27.35
C VAL A 16 27.47 -10.88 27.56
N GLU A 17 28.34 -10.87 26.55
CA GLU A 17 29.69 -10.28 26.68
C GLU A 17 29.70 -8.74 26.69
N SER A 18 28.70 -8.08 26.12
CA SER A 18 28.66 -6.62 25.97
C SER A 18 28.44 -5.83 27.27
N LYS A 19 28.09 -6.47 28.40
CA LYS A 19 27.75 -5.75 29.65
C LYS A 19 28.92 -5.53 30.62
N ASN A 20 30.13 -6.04 30.34
CA ASN A 20 31.19 -6.13 31.36
C ASN A 20 32.40 -5.21 31.19
N ASN A 21 32.43 -4.22 30.31
CA ASN A 21 33.58 -3.30 30.26
C ASN A 21 33.20 -1.83 30.01
N SER A 22 33.03 -1.11 31.12
CA SER A 22 33.10 0.35 31.18
C SER A 22 34.51 0.76 31.63
N GLY A 23 35.23 1.55 30.82
CA GLY A 23 36.41 2.29 31.29
C GLY A 23 37.46 2.67 30.24
N LYS A 24 37.62 3.99 30.03
CA LYS A 24 38.77 4.77 29.49
C LYS A 24 38.89 5.12 27.98
N THR A 25 38.63 6.42 27.74
CA THR A 25 39.46 7.45 27.07
C THR A 25 39.74 7.43 25.55
N GLU A 26 39.25 8.50 24.92
CA GLU A 26 39.55 9.17 23.65
C GLU A 26 40.76 8.74 22.80
N ASN A 27 40.54 8.38 21.52
CA ASN A 27 40.87 9.21 20.34
C ASN A 27 40.71 8.44 19.00
N LYS A 28 40.14 9.13 18.01
CA LYS A 28 40.23 8.93 16.55
C LYS A 28 40.21 7.48 15.99
N SER A 29 39.02 7.08 15.55
CA SER A 29 38.86 6.56 14.18
C SER A 29 37.44 6.90 13.72
N LYS A 30 37.33 7.67 12.63
CA LYS A 30 36.06 7.79 11.90
C LYS A 30 35.84 6.46 11.19
N GLU A 31 35.33 5.48 11.92
CA GLU A 31 34.74 4.31 11.31
C GLU A 31 33.44 4.78 10.67
N ASN A 32 33.47 4.94 9.35
CA ASN A 32 32.26 5.05 8.55
C ASN A 32 31.44 3.79 8.86
N THR A 33 30.49 3.90 9.78
CA THR A 33 29.46 2.89 9.96
C THR A 33 28.61 2.98 8.71
N GLU A 34 29.04 2.25 7.67
CA GLU A 34 28.24 2.01 6.49
C GLU A 34 26.97 1.33 7.00
N ILE A 35 25.91 2.12 7.15
CA ILE A 35 24.59 1.63 7.53
C ILE A 35 24.18 0.71 6.38
N LYS A 36 24.46 -0.59 6.53
CA LYS A 36 23.99 -1.59 5.58
C LYS A 36 22.49 -1.36 5.40
N PRO A 37 22.01 -1.13 4.18
CA PRO A 37 20.61 -0.83 3.98
C PRO A 37 19.81 -2.03 4.50
N THR A 38 18.91 -1.77 5.46
CA THR A 38 18.06 -2.78 6.11
C THR A 38 17.20 -3.55 5.09
N HIS A 39 17.03 -2.98 3.91
CA HIS A 39 16.27 -3.52 2.79
C HIS A 39 17.06 -3.35 1.49
N SER A 40 16.98 -4.34 0.60
CA SER A 40 17.47 -4.22 -0.78
C SER A 40 16.77 -3.08 -1.52
N GLU A 41 17.41 -2.59 -2.58
CA GLU A 41 16.89 -1.52 -3.43
C GLU A 41 15.50 -1.85 -3.98
N SER A 42 15.29 -3.09 -4.44
CA SER A 42 14.01 -3.56 -4.98
C SER A 42 12.88 -3.53 -3.94
N ASN A 43 13.19 -3.84 -2.67
CA ASN A 43 12.22 -3.69 -1.59
C ASN A 43 11.89 -2.20 -1.33
N LEU A 44 12.88 -1.31 -1.38
CA LEU A 44 12.64 0.13 -1.21
C LEU A 44 11.74 0.70 -2.30
N GLN A 45 11.94 0.27 -3.55
CA GLN A 45 11.07 0.64 -4.68
C GLN A 45 9.64 0.13 -4.47
N HIS A 46 9.47 -1.13 -4.08
CA HIS A 46 8.15 -1.70 -3.76
C HIS A 46 7.45 -0.96 -2.61
N ILE A 47 8.19 -0.59 -1.56
CA ILE A 47 7.66 0.21 -0.44
C ILE A 47 7.22 1.59 -0.92
N GLY A 48 8.04 2.27 -1.73
CA GLY A 48 7.72 3.58 -2.30
C GLY A 48 6.45 3.54 -3.14
N MET A 49 6.35 2.55 -4.04
CA MET A 49 5.17 2.31 -4.86
C MET A 49 3.90 2.10 -4.00
N ASN A 50 3.98 1.26 -2.97
CA ASN A 50 2.85 1.01 -2.06
C ASN A 50 2.38 2.27 -1.34
N LYS A 51 3.31 3.12 -0.89
CA LYS A 51 2.96 4.41 -0.28
C LYS A 51 2.19 5.31 -1.24
N VAL A 52 2.57 5.35 -2.51
CA VAL A 52 1.87 6.12 -3.54
C VAL A 52 0.47 5.58 -3.76
N PHE A 53 0.28 4.26 -3.87
CA PHE A 53 -1.06 3.70 -4.04
C PHE A 53 -1.95 3.90 -2.82
N ILE A 54 -1.41 3.74 -1.60
CA ILE A 54 -2.16 4.05 -0.37
C ILE A 54 -2.60 5.51 -0.36
N ALA A 55 -1.70 6.44 -0.69
CA ALA A 55 -2.04 7.87 -0.77
C ALA A 55 -3.11 8.13 -1.85
N ALA A 56 -3.00 7.51 -3.02
CA ALA A 56 -3.99 7.60 -4.08
C ALA A 56 -5.36 7.07 -3.63
N ALA A 57 -5.43 5.98 -2.87
CA ALA A 57 -6.69 5.46 -2.33
C ALA A 57 -7.38 6.46 -1.41
N PHE A 58 -6.65 7.03 -0.46
CA PHE A 58 -7.22 8.00 0.49
C PHE A 58 -7.60 9.32 -0.18
N ILE A 59 -6.74 9.85 -1.04
CA ILE A 59 -7.06 11.07 -1.82
C ILE A 59 -8.26 10.81 -2.72
N GLY A 60 -8.29 9.67 -3.39
CA GLY A 60 -9.41 9.25 -4.23
C GLY A 60 -10.72 9.15 -3.45
N SER A 61 -10.70 8.54 -2.27
CA SER A 61 -11.84 8.43 -1.35
C SER A 61 -12.37 9.81 -0.94
N ILE A 62 -11.49 10.73 -0.54
CA ILE A 62 -11.89 12.10 -0.18
C ILE A 62 -12.53 12.83 -1.37
N LEU A 63 -11.89 12.76 -2.55
CA LEU A 63 -12.42 13.39 -3.76
C LEU A 63 -13.76 12.81 -4.17
N MET A 64 -13.94 11.50 -4.00
CA MET A 64 -15.19 10.81 -4.31
C MET A 64 -16.32 11.22 -3.36
N VAL A 65 -16.04 11.32 -2.06
CA VAL A 65 -17.01 11.82 -1.06
C VAL A 65 -17.37 13.29 -1.32
N LEU A 66 -16.39 14.14 -1.66
CA LEU A 66 -16.63 15.54 -2.02
C LEU A 66 -17.45 15.65 -3.31
N GLY A 67 -17.11 14.86 -4.33
CA GLY A 67 -17.83 14.79 -5.59
C GLY A 67 -19.28 14.35 -5.39
N TYR A 68 -19.50 13.34 -4.56
CA TYR A 68 -20.84 12.87 -4.18
C TYR A 68 -21.63 13.93 -3.40
N SER A 69 -20.98 14.65 -2.48
CA SER A 69 -21.66 15.65 -1.63
C SER A 69 -22.03 16.94 -2.38
N TRP A 70 -21.32 17.26 -3.46
CA TRP A 70 -21.53 18.48 -4.26
C TRP A 70 -22.11 18.20 -5.65
N GLY A 71 -22.16 16.93 -6.04
CA GLY A 71 -22.68 16.50 -7.33
C GLY A 71 -24.20 16.46 -7.37
N PRO A 72 -24.77 16.46 -8.58
CA PRO A 72 -26.20 16.21 -8.76
C PRO A 72 -26.57 14.80 -8.26
N GLU A 73 -27.75 14.67 -7.66
CA GLU A 73 -28.25 13.36 -7.21
C GLU A 73 -28.64 12.49 -8.41
N GLY A 74 -28.07 11.29 -8.54
CA GLY A 74 -28.49 10.29 -9.54
C GLY A 74 -27.38 9.87 -10.51
N CYS A 75 -27.76 9.51 -11.74
CA CYS A 75 -26.85 9.09 -12.82
C CYS A 75 -26.58 10.20 -13.84
N GLU A 76 -26.74 11.45 -13.41
CA GLU A 76 -26.31 12.60 -14.20
C GLU A 76 -24.78 12.69 -14.25
N ASP A 77 -24.24 13.51 -15.17
CA ASP A 77 -22.80 13.59 -15.43
C ASP A 77 -21.99 13.76 -14.14
N SER A 78 -21.06 12.82 -13.91
CA SER A 78 -20.22 12.81 -12.71
C SER A 78 -19.43 14.11 -12.62
N THR A 79 -19.30 14.66 -11.42
CA THR A 79 -18.42 15.82 -11.22
C THR A 79 -16.96 15.46 -11.52
N ILE A 80 -16.15 16.45 -11.88
CA ILE A 80 -14.70 16.24 -12.09
C ILE A 80 -14.05 15.61 -10.85
N PHE A 81 -14.51 15.98 -9.65
CA PHE A 81 -14.03 15.43 -8.38
C PHE A 81 -14.37 13.96 -8.22
N GLU A 82 -15.59 13.57 -8.54
CA GLU A 82 -16.05 12.18 -8.49
C GLU A 82 -15.30 11.32 -9.50
N GLY A 83 -15.19 11.78 -10.76
CA GLY A 83 -14.45 11.06 -11.80
C GLY A 83 -12.97 10.89 -11.45
N LEU A 84 -12.31 11.93 -10.95
CA LEU A 84 -10.91 11.84 -10.50
C LEU A 84 -10.76 10.95 -9.27
N GLY A 85 -11.68 11.05 -8.32
CA GLY A 85 -11.71 10.21 -7.11
C GLY A 85 -11.82 8.72 -7.45
N LYS A 86 -12.78 8.39 -8.32
CA LYS A 86 -12.99 7.05 -8.88
C LYS A 86 -11.74 6.51 -9.54
N MET A 87 -11.13 7.29 -10.44
CA MET A 87 -9.89 6.90 -11.13
C MET A 87 -8.76 6.57 -10.15
N LEU A 88 -8.56 7.37 -9.11
CA LEU A 88 -7.51 7.13 -8.11
C LEU A 88 -7.77 5.89 -7.25
N ILE A 89 -9.03 5.65 -6.84
CA ILE A 89 -9.40 4.43 -6.08
C ILE A 89 -9.14 3.18 -6.94
N PHE A 90 -9.56 3.17 -8.21
CA PHE A 90 -9.36 2.04 -9.10
C PHE A 90 -7.90 1.84 -9.50
N MET A 91 -7.14 2.94 -9.66
CA MET A 91 -5.70 2.85 -9.88
C MET A 91 -5.02 2.17 -8.68
N SER A 92 -5.35 2.57 -7.45
CA SER A 92 -4.84 1.91 -6.25
C SER A 92 -5.28 0.44 -6.16
N LEU A 93 -6.51 0.10 -6.55
CA LEU A 93 -6.95 -1.31 -6.63
C LEU A 93 -6.09 -2.12 -7.60
N PHE A 94 -5.79 -1.56 -8.78
CA PHE A 94 -4.87 -2.18 -9.72
C PHE A 94 -3.47 -2.37 -9.10
N GLY A 95 -3.01 -1.41 -8.29
CA GLY A 95 -1.80 -1.55 -7.48
C GLY A 95 -1.81 -2.76 -6.54
N ALA A 96 -2.97 -3.15 -6.00
CA ALA A 96 -3.08 -4.37 -5.18
C ALA A 96 -2.88 -5.64 -6.04
N VAL A 97 -3.36 -5.66 -7.29
CA VAL A 97 -3.09 -6.75 -8.23
C VAL A 97 -1.60 -6.83 -8.57
N VAL A 98 -0.96 -5.67 -8.79
CA VAL A 98 0.50 -5.60 -9.01
C VAL A 98 1.27 -6.13 -7.81
N ASN A 99 0.85 -5.83 -6.57
CA ASN A 99 1.47 -6.38 -5.37
C ASN A 99 1.40 -7.91 -5.32
N ILE A 100 0.30 -8.52 -5.74
CA ILE A 100 0.19 -9.98 -5.84
C ILE A 100 1.21 -10.53 -6.83
N PHE A 101 1.36 -9.88 -8.00
CA PHE A 101 2.37 -10.29 -8.98
C PHE A 101 3.80 -10.17 -8.44
N ILE A 102 4.14 -9.07 -7.78
CA ILE A 102 5.47 -8.86 -7.19
C ILE A 102 5.73 -9.87 -6.07
N LEU A 103 4.71 -10.23 -5.29
CA LEU A 103 4.82 -11.29 -4.28
C LEU A 103 5.20 -12.64 -4.90
N PHE A 104 4.58 -13.02 -6.03
CA PHE A 104 4.95 -14.25 -6.74
C PHE A 104 6.40 -14.23 -7.22
N VAL A 105 6.84 -13.12 -7.81
CA VAL A 105 8.24 -12.94 -8.25
C VAL A 105 9.20 -13.00 -7.06
N SER A 106 8.82 -12.40 -5.93
CA SER A 106 9.62 -12.33 -4.71
C SER A 106 9.90 -13.70 -4.06
N PHE A 107 9.17 -14.77 -4.41
CA PHE A 107 9.51 -16.11 -3.92
C PHE A 107 10.67 -16.76 -4.67
N SER A 108 10.92 -16.34 -5.91
CA SER A 108 11.99 -16.90 -6.76
C SER A 108 13.27 -16.06 -6.73
N ASP A 109 13.14 -14.77 -6.41
CA ASP A 109 14.23 -13.79 -6.45
C ASP A 109 14.84 -13.57 -5.05
N LYS A 110 16.18 -13.60 -4.96
CA LYS A 110 16.95 -13.38 -3.72
C LYS A 110 17.08 -11.90 -3.38
N ASP A 111 16.83 -11.02 -4.35
CA ASP A 111 16.92 -9.58 -4.15
C ASP A 111 15.70 -9.03 -3.40
N PHE A 112 14.60 -9.79 -3.33
CA PHE A 112 13.42 -9.39 -2.56
C PHE A 112 13.35 -10.07 -1.20
N ASN A 113 12.83 -9.34 -0.21
CA ASN A 113 12.47 -9.92 1.07
C ASN A 113 10.96 -10.17 1.04
N SER A 114 10.56 -11.42 0.79
CA SER A 114 9.15 -11.76 0.56
C SER A 114 8.24 -11.43 1.76
N ALA A 115 8.77 -11.44 2.98
CA ALA A 115 8.00 -11.04 4.16
C ALA A 115 7.69 -9.54 4.15
N VAL A 116 8.62 -8.71 3.67
CA VAL A 116 8.43 -7.26 3.53
C VAL A 116 7.45 -6.98 2.38
N VAL A 117 7.60 -7.66 1.24
CA VAL A 117 6.68 -7.53 0.10
C VAL A 117 5.26 -7.91 0.52
N LEU A 118 5.08 -9.05 1.19
CA LEU A 118 3.78 -9.49 1.70
C LEU A 118 3.21 -8.49 2.71
N GLY A 119 4.01 -8.04 3.67
CA GLY A 119 3.57 -7.10 4.71
C GLY A 119 3.06 -5.78 4.13
N TRP A 120 3.79 -5.19 3.19
CA TRP A 120 3.36 -3.96 2.51
C TRP A 120 2.18 -4.19 1.56
N GLY A 121 2.11 -5.35 0.90
CA GLY A 121 0.98 -5.72 0.05
C GLY A 121 -0.32 -5.85 0.84
N VAL A 122 -0.29 -6.54 1.99
CA VAL A 122 -1.43 -6.66 2.91
C VAL A 122 -1.81 -5.29 3.49
N LEU A 123 -0.83 -4.49 3.91
CA LEU A 123 -1.09 -3.15 4.42
C LEU A 123 -1.81 -2.28 3.38
N HIS A 124 -1.33 -2.30 2.13
CA HIS A 124 -1.97 -1.58 1.03
C HIS A 124 -3.41 -2.06 0.81
N ALA A 125 -3.65 -3.38 0.73
CA ALA A 125 -5.00 -3.92 0.55
C ALA A 125 -5.96 -3.51 1.69
N LEU A 126 -5.49 -3.52 2.93
CA LEU A 126 -6.27 -3.06 4.09
C LEU A 126 -6.57 -1.57 4.01
N CYS A 127 -5.57 -0.73 3.72
CA CYS A 127 -5.77 0.71 3.56
C CYS A 127 -6.74 1.02 2.41
N TRP A 128 -6.61 0.32 1.29
CA TRP A 128 -7.54 0.44 0.18
C TRP A 128 -8.96 0.06 0.58
N PHE A 129 -9.14 -1.07 1.28
CA PHE A 129 -10.45 -1.50 1.78
C PHE A 129 -11.09 -0.44 2.69
N VAL A 130 -10.32 0.14 3.61
CA VAL A 130 -10.80 1.23 4.48
C VAL A 130 -11.19 2.47 3.66
N ALA A 131 -10.36 2.87 2.69
CA ALA A 131 -10.66 4.00 1.82
C ALA A 131 -11.92 3.77 0.97
N ALA A 132 -12.11 2.56 0.44
CA ALA A 132 -13.31 2.15 -0.29
C ALA A 132 -14.54 2.10 0.61
N ALA A 133 -14.40 1.65 1.86
CA ALA A 133 -15.49 1.67 2.83
C ALA A 133 -15.95 3.10 3.16
N ILE A 134 -15.01 4.04 3.30
CA ILE A 134 -15.33 5.47 3.50
C ILE A 134 -16.08 6.05 2.30
N ALA A 135 -15.69 5.68 1.08
CA ALA A 135 -16.33 6.13 -0.16
C ALA A 135 -17.47 5.20 -0.63
N SER A 136 -17.95 4.28 0.22
CA SER A 136 -18.85 3.21 -0.22
C SER A 136 -20.19 3.72 -0.72
N ASP A 137 -20.80 4.70 -0.04
CA ASP A 137 -22.05 5.31 -0.49
C ASP A 137 -21.89 5.97 -1.86
N ALA A 138 -20.79 6.68 -2.09
CA ALA A 138 -20.47 7.31 -3.38
C ALA A 138 -20.18 6.28 -4.49
N LEU A 139 -19.47 5.18 -4.15
CA LEU A 139 -19.17 4.09 -5.09
C LEU A 139 -20.45 3.32 -5.46
N LEU A 140 -21.33 3.07 -4.50
CA LEU A 140 -22.59 2.37 -4.71
C LEU A 140 -23.61 3.25 -5.43
N SER A 141 -23.66 4.56 -5.13
CA SER A 141 -24.54 5.49 -5.84
C SER A 141 -24.16 5.60 -7.31
N ASP A 142 -22.87 5.68 -7.63
CA ASP A 142 -22.36 5.73 -9.02
C ASP A 142 -22.61 4.40 -9.75
N ALA A 143 -22.45 3.26 -9.08
CA ALA A 143 -22.65 1.96 -9.71
C ALA A 143 -24.14 1.54 -9.85
N TRP A 144 -25.04 2.07 -9.02
CA TRP A 144 -26.48 1.72 -9.00
C TRP A 144 -27.43 2.90 -9.21
N CYS A 145 -26.94 4.07 -9.62
CA CYS A 145 -27.73 5.29 -9.79
C CYS A 145 -28.63 5.60 -8.56
N ASN A 146 -28.12 5.42 -7.35
CA ASN A 146 -28.89 5.55 -6.09
C ASN A 146 -30.17 4.69 -6.04
N GLY A 147 -30.18 3.53 -6.71
CA GLY A 147 -31.34 2.62 -6.77
C GLY A 147 -32.32 2.92 -7.90
N ASN A 148 -32.11 3.96 -8.71
CA ASN A 148 -32.95 4.28 -9.86
C ASN A 148 -32.68 3.36 -11.07
N GLY A 149 -31.63 2.53 -11.01
CA GLY A 149 -31.20 1.65 -12.09
C GLY A 149 -30.68 2.44 -13.30
N PRO A 150 -30.10 1.76 -14.30
CA PRO A 150 -29.75 2.40 -15.55
C PRO A 150 -31.04 2.93 -16.20
N SER A 151 -31.07 4.20 -16.57
CA SER A 151 -32.11 4.72 -17.45
C SER A 151 -31.89 4.10 -18.83
N TYR A 152 -32.52 2.95 -19.08
CA TYR A 152 -32.61 2.41 -20.42
C TYR A 152 -33.62 3.26 -21.21
N ASP A 153 -33.21 4.42 -21.69
CA ASP A 153 -33.97 5.15 -22.71
C ASP A 153 -33.75 4.47 -24.08
N ILE A 154 -34.21 3.22 -24.18
CA ILE A 154 -34.27 2.47 -25.43
C ILE A 154 -35.57 2.86 -26.13
N GLY A 155 -35.61 4.08 -26.66
CA GLY A 155 -36.58 4.44 -27.71
C GLY A 155 -37.97 4.90 -27.27
N ALA A 156 -38.09 5.89 -26.38
CA ALA A 156 -39.29 6.72 -26.32
C ALA A 156 -39.26 7.79 -27.44
N GLY A 157 -39.24 7.32 -28.68
CA GLY A 157 -39.24 8.12 -29.89
C GLY A 157 -40.17 7.54 -30.94
N PHE A 158 -41.45 7.40 -30.60
CA PHE A 158 -42.58 7.32 -31.54
C PHE A 158 -43.77 8.10 -30.97
#